data_AF-A0A9D7DI63-F1
#
_entry.id   AF-A0A9D7DI63-F1
#
_cell.length_a   1.000
_cell.length_b   1.000
_cell.length_c   1.000
_cell.angle_alpha   90.00
_cell.angle_beta   90.00
_cell.angle_gamma   90.00
#
_symmetry.space_group_name_H-M   'P 1'
#
loop_
_entity.id
_entity.type
_entity.pdbx_description
1 polymer ?
#
loop_
_entity_poly.entity_id
_entity_poly.type
_entity_poly.pdbx_seq_one_letter_code
_entity_poly.pdbx_strand_id
1 'polypeptide(L)'
;MGVIDTLKVSCSKASVLIERRELHKLGLFERVGLGFHLRICGACKAYEKQSALIDRWLEERRDSGTPTDIDSVRESIYRRIDLPR
;
A
#
# COMPACT_ATOMS: atom_id res chain seq x y z
N MET A 1 8.78 29.29 -8.02
CA MET A 1 8.60 27.86 -7.70
C MET A 1 7.59 27.29 -8.68
N GLY A 2 8.04 26.48 -9.63
CA GLY A 2 7.24 26.05 -10.78
C GLY A 2 6.54 24.70 -10.56
N VAL A 3 5.40 24.53 -11.21
CA VAL A 3 4.53 23.33 -11.29
C VAL A 3 5.24 22.00 -11.61
N ILE A 4 6.51 22.02 -12.05
CA ILE A 4 7.27 20.82 -12.44
C ILE A 4 7.82 20.07 -11.22
N ASP A 5 8.21 20.77 -10.15
CA ASP A 5 8.69 20.12 -8.91
C ASP A 5 7.60 19.32 -8.21
N THR A 6 6.33 19.64 -8.46
CA THR A 6 5.18 18.96 -7.87
C THR A 6 4.93 17.57 -8.46
N LEU A 7 5.50 17.27 -9.64
CA LEU A 7 5.38 15.96 -10.31
C LEU A 7 6.50 14.98 -9.91
N LYS A 8 7.58 15.47 -9.29
CA LYS A 8 8.70 14.64 -8.81
C LYS A 8 8.40 14.08 -7.42
N VAL A 9 7.51 13.10 -7.35
CA VAL A 9 7.31 12.31 -6.14
C VAL A 9 8.46 11.31 -6.02
N SER A 10 9.16 11.28 -4.88
CA SER A 10 10.16 10.25 -4.58
C SER A 10 9.47 8.93 -4.21
N CYS A 11 10.15 7.78 -4.30
CA CYS A 11 9.57 6.50 -3.92
C CYS A 11 9.07 6.50 -2.46
N SER A 12 9.80 7.14 -1.54
CA SER A 12 9.39 7.31 -0.14
C SER A 12 8.14 8.17 0.01
N LYS A 13 8.02 9.26 -0.74
CA LYS A 13 6.80 10.06 -0.74
C LYS A 13 5.64 9.32 -1.40
N ALA A 14 5.91 8.51 -2.43
CA ALA A 14 4.92 7.70 -3.11
C ALA A 14 4.32 6.66 -2.16
N SER A 15 5.14 5.92 -1.40
CA SER A 15 4.62 4.95 -0.42
C SER A 15 3.74 5.62 0.63
N VAL A 16 4.14 6.78 1.15
CA VAL A 16 3.30 7.55 2.08
C VAL A 16 1.97 7.97 1.47
N LEU A 17 1.97 8.42 0.21
CA LEU A 17 0.73 8.81 -0.48
C LEU A 17 -0.17 7.61 -0.81
N ILE A 18 0.41 6.43 -1.06
CA ILE A 18 -0.34 5.18 -1.27
C ILE A 18 -1.12 4.84 0.00
N GLU A 19 -0.46 4.80 1.17
CA GLU A 19 -1.14 4.49 2.44
C GLU A 19 -2.15 5.58 2.82
N ARG A 20 -1.77 6.86 2.69
CA ARG A 20 -2.64 7.97 3.09
C ARG A 20 -3.94 8.05 2.30
N ARG A 21 -3.96 7.61 1.04
CA ARG A 21 -5.16 7.72 0.19
C ARG A 21 -6.31 6.84 0.68
N GLU A 22 -6.00 5.76 1.39
CA GLU A 22 -6.98 4.82 1.94
C GLU A 22 -7.61 5.39 3.22
N LEU A 23 -6.86 6.22 3.97
CA LEU A 23 -7.34 6.89 5.19
C LEU A 23 -7.99 8.25 4.92
N HIS A 24 -7.46 9.01 3.95
CA HIS A 24 -7.86 10.38 3.66
C HIS A 24 -7.76 10.71 2.16
N LYS A 25 -8.60 11.63 1.68
CA LYS A 25 -8.52 12.11 0.30
C LYS A 25 -7.21 12.87 0.06
N LEU A 26 -6.41 12.39 -0.90
CA LEU A 26 -5.25 13.13 -1.38
C LEU A 26 -5.63 14.46 -2.04
N GLY A 27 -4.75 15.46 -1.94
CA GLY A 27 -4.86 16.68 -2.72
C GLY A 27 -4.72 16.42 -4.22
N LEU A 28 -5.23 17.34 -5.06
CA LEU A 28 -5.22 17.18 -6.53
C LEU A 28 -3.81 16.96 -7.09
N PHE A 29 -2.83 17.75 -6.64
CA PHE A 29 -1.44 17.64 -7.07
C PHE A 29 -0.77 16.36 -6.57
N GLU A 30 -1.06 15.93 -5.34
CA GLU A 30 -0.57 14.66 -4.80
C GLU A 30 -1.10 13.47 -5.60
N ARG A 31 -2.39 13.50 -5.97
CA ARG A 31 -3.03 12.46 -6.77
C ARG A 31 -2.43 12.37 -8.18
N VAL A 32 -2.23 13.51 -8.84
CA VAL A 32 -1.61 13.56 -10.17
C VAL A 32 -0.14 13.10 -10.11
N GLY A 33 0.64 13.61 -9.16
CA GLY A 33 2.03 13.23 -8.98
C GLY A 33 2.22 11.75 -8.64
N LEU A 34 1.40 11.20 -7.74
CA LEU A 34 1.41 9.77 -7.42
C LEU A 34 1.03 8.93 -8.65
N GLY A 35 -0.03 9.32 -9.37
CA GLY A 35 -0.46 8.63 -10.57
C GLY A 35 0.60 8.63 -11.67
N PHE A 36 1.38 9.70 -11.81
CA PHE A 36 2.54 9.72 -12.70
C PHE A 36 3.64 8.76 -12.20
N HIS A 37 4.01 8.83 -10.92
CA HIS A 37 5.06 7.99 -10.34
C HIS A 37 4.76 6.48 -10.48
N LEU A 38 3.52 6.06 -10.23
CA LEU A 38 3.10 4.65 -10.36
C LEU A 38 3.15 4.12 -11.81
N ARG A 39 3.16 4.99 -12.82
CA ARG A 39 3.32 4.58 -14.22
C ARG A 39 4.76 4.31 -14.60
N ILE A 40 5.72 4.98 -13.93
CA ILE A 40 7.15 4.88 -14.25
C ILE A 40 7.94 3.98 -13.29
N CYS A 41 7.46 3.82 -12.05
CA CYS A 41 8.13 3.04 -11.01
C CYS A 41 7.41 1.72 -10.76
N GLY A 42 7.97 0.63 -11.28
CA GLY A 42 7.41 -0.72 -11.10
C GLY A 42 7.36 -1.17 -9.63
N ALA A 43 8.35 -0.79 -8.82
CA ALA A 43 8.41 -1.14 -7.40
C ALA A 43 7.26 -0.50 -6.61
N CYS A 44 6.98 0.80 -6.81
CA CYS A 44 5.85 1.45 -6.16
C CYS A 44 4.50 0.92 -6.64
N LYS A 45 4.39 0.51 -7.91
CA LYS A 45 3.19 -0.16 -8.44
C LYS A 45 2.98 -1.56 -7.85
N ALA A 46 4.06 -2.30 -7.60
CA ALA A 46 3.98 -3.58 -6.91
C ALA A 46 3.58 -3.38 -5.44
N TYR A 47 4.20 -2.42 -4.76
CA TYR A 47 3.87 -2.04 -3.39
C TYR A 47 2.40 -1.65 -3.24
N GLU A 48 1.86 -0.82 -4.15
CA GLU A 48 0.44 -0.44 -4.15
C GLU A 48 -0.49 -1.66 -4.14
N LYS A 49 -0.19 -2.69 -4.95
CA LYS A 49 -0.98 -3.92 -4.99
C LYS A 49 -0.82 -4.76 -3.73
N GLN A 50 0.40 -4.83 -3.18
CA GLN A 50 0.71 -5.57 -1.96
C GLN A 50 0.00 -4.96 -0.75
N SER A 51 0.08 -3.64 -0.60
CA SER A 51 -0.61 -2.89 0.47
C SER A 51 -2.13 -3.14 0.42
N ALA A 52 -2.75 -2.96 -0.75
CA ALA A 52 -4.19 -3.24 -0.92
C ALA A 52 -4.59 -4.71 -0.72
N LEU A 53 -3.67 -5.68 -0.87
CA LEU A 53 -3.93 -7.08 -0.54
C LEU A 53 -3.92 -7.29 0.97
N ILE A 54 -2.96 -6.69 1.68
CA ILE A 54 -2.86 -6.74 3.14
C ILE A 54 -4.10 -6.15 3.78
N ASP A 55 -4.54 -4.97 3.33
CA ASP A 55 -5.71 -4.29 3.89
C ASP A 55 -6.98 -5.14 3.75
N ARG A 56 -7.25 -5.68 2.54
CA ARG A 56 -8.39 -6.57 2.32
C ARG A 56 -8.35 -7.81 3.20
N TRP A 57 -7.17 -8.40 3.39
CA TRP A 57 -7.01 -9.55 4.25
C TRP A 57 -7.27 -9.24 5.73
N LEU A 58 -6.87 -8.05 6.19
CA LEU A 58 -7.16 -7.57 7.54
C LEU A 58 -8.66 -7.26 7.73
N GLU A 59 -9.31 -6.72 6.71
CA GLU A 59 -10.76 -6.48 6.71
C GLU A 59 -11.55 -7.79 6.80
N GLU A 60 -11.21 -8.79 5.99
CA GLU A 60 -11.85 -10.13 6.03
C GLU A 60 -11.73 -10.80 7.41
N ARG A 61 -10.63 -10.55 8.12
CA ARG A 61 -10.40 -11.09 9.47
C ARG A 61 -11.11 -10.34 10.58
N ARG A 62 -11.51 -9.10 10.33
CA ARG A 62 -12.20 -8.28 11.33
C ARG A 62 -13.57 -8.88 11.68
N ASP A 63 -14.20 -9.57 10.74
CA ASP A 63 -15.49 -10.27 10.93
C ASP A 63 -15.36 -11.68 11.54
N SER A 64 -14.17 -12.32 11.48
CA SER A 64 -14.02 -13.73 11.87
C SER A 64 -13.75 -14.00 13.36
N GLY A 65 -13.95 -13.01 14.24
CA GLY A 65 -13.55 -13.09 15.64
C GLY A 65 -12.04 -12.95 15.83
N THR A 66 -11.63 -12.24 16.87
CA THR A 66 -10.22 -11.95 17.15
C THR A 66 -9.41 -13.23 17.35
N PRO A 67 -8.42 -13.55 16.50
CA PRO A 67 -7.46 -14.61 16.80
C PRO A 67 -6.60 -14.13 17.98
N THR A 68 -6.72 -14.80 19.13
CA THR A 68 -6.02 -14.46 20.38
C THR A 68 -4.53 -14.82 20.36
N ASP A 69 -4.02 -15.34 19.23
CA ASP A 69 -2.69 -15.94 19.13
C ASP A 69 -1.95 -15.52 17.85
N ILE A 70 -0.73 -14.98 18.02
CA ILE A 70 0.11 -14.39 16.97
C ILE A 70 0.64 -15.46 15.99
N ASP A 71 0.89 -16.69 16.46
CA ASP A 71 1.38 -17.77 15.61
C ASP A 71 0.33 -18.20 14.57
N SER A 72 -0.96 -18.19 14.94
CA SER A 72 -2.05 -18.44 13.99
C SER A 72 -2.10 -17.41 12.85
N VAL A 73 -1.75 -16.16 13.15
CA VAL A 73 -1.68 -15.07 12.17
C VAL A 73 -0.46 -15.25 11.26
N ARG A 74 0.69 -15.60 11.84
CA ARG A 74 1.94 -15.81 11.11
C ARG A 74 1.83 -16.91 10.04
N GLU A 75 1.29 -18.07 10.40
CA GLU A 75 1.15 -19.21 9.47
C GLU A 75 0.24 -18.89 8.28
N SER A 76 -0.85 -18.16 8.51
CA SER A 76 -1.77 -17.77 7.44
C SER A 76 -1.21 -16.76 6.45
N ILE A 77 -0.21 -15.96 6.84
CA ILE A 77 0.53 -15.06 5.94
C ILE A 77 1.46 -15.87 5.05
N TYR A 78 2.28 -16.75 5.65
CA TYR A 78 3.25 -17.56 4.89
C TYR A 78 2.58 -18.48 3.87
N ARG A 79 1.41 -19.05 4.20
CA ARG A 79 0.67 -19.96 3.31
C ARG A 79 0.22 -19.31 1.98
N ARG A 80 0.09 -17.99 1.94
CA ARG A 80 -0.49 -17.25 0.79
C ARG A 80 0.53 -16.43 0.01
N ILE A 81 1.72 -16.18 0.56
CA ILE A 81 2.74 -15.33 -0.07
C ILE A 81 3.84 -16.16 -0.76
N ASP A 82 3.79 -17.50 -0.71
CA ASP A 82 4.76 -18.39 -1.39
C ASP A 82 6.23 -18.07 -1.05
N LEU A 83 6.49 -17.65 0.20
CA LEU A 83 7.84 -17.43 0.71
C LEU A 83 8.34 -18.72 1.36
N PRO A 84 9.52 -19.25 0.97
CA PRO A 84 10.12 -20.37 1.70
C PRO A 84 10.47 -19.92 3.12
N ARG A 85 10.21 -20.82 4.06
CA ARG A 85 10.41 -20.65 5.51
C ARG A 85 11.84 -20.24 5.86
#